data_AF-A0A951ZGN1-F1
#
_entry.id   AF-A0A951ZGN1-F1
#
_cell.length_a   1.000
_cell.length_b   1.000
_cell.length_c   1.000
_cell.angle_alpha   90.00
_cell.angle_beta   90.00
_cell.angle_gamma   90.00
#
_symmetry.space_group_name_H-M   'P 1'
#
loop_
_entity.id
_entity.type
_entity.pdbx_description
1 polymer ?
#
loop_
_entity_poly.entity_id
_entity_poly.type
_entity_poly.pdbx_seq_one_letter_code
_entity_poly.pdbx_strand_id
1 'polypeptide(L)'
;MKYVRDLSGRFHQRPLFEREELDAICERALLEHAAQCGTHLIYPVPTELLQTLIEAHAASLDLYADLSGEGDDVEGVTDFVMGRLPRVRINRDLADDARREVRLRTTLGHEFGHVHLHNSLFQEHVSAPDLFGDRRVGAHPSSKQLDHERELAKCK
;
A
#
# COMPACT_ATOMS: atom_id res chain seq x y z
N MET A 1 -4.18 13.07 -15.70
CA MET A 1 -4.75 11.90 -15.02
C MET A 1 -6.23 11.70 -15.37
N LYS A 2 -6.52 10.66 -16.16
CA LYS A 2 -7.87 10.24 -16.55
C LYS A 2 -8.26 9.03 -15.71
N TYR A 3 -9.51 8.93 -15.28
CA TYR A 3 -10.02 7.74 -14.58
C TYR A 3 -10.91 6.93 -15.50
N VAL A 4 -10.81 5.61 -15.41
CA VAL A 4 -11.65 4.65 -16.14
C VAL A 4 -12.30 3.69 -15.16
N ARG A 5 -13.49 3.19 -15.50
CA ARG A 5 -14.14 2.16 -14.71
C ARG A 5 -13.26 0.92 -14.64
N ASP A 6 -13.08 0.36 -13.45
CA ASP A 6 -12.37 -0.89 -13.29
C ASP A 6 -13.29 -2.07 -13.67
N LEU A 7 -12.77 -2.95 -14.53
CA LEU A 7 -13.47 -4.14 -15.00
C LEU A 7 -13.08 -5.39 -14.20
N SER A 8 -12.00 -5.33 -13.41
CA SER A 8 -11.58 -6.42 -12.54
C SER A 8 -12.46 -6.58 -11.29
N GLY A 9 -13.25 -5.53 -10.99
CA GLY A 9 -14.17 -5.50 -9.86
C GLY A 9 -13.50 -5.24 -8.51
N ARG A 10 -12.19 -4.93 -8.49
CA ARG A 10 -11.45 -4.63 -7.27
C ARG A 10 -11.69 -3.20 -6.80
N PHE A 11 -11.82 -2.27 -7.75
CA PHE A 11 -12.03 -0.85 -7.48
C PHE A 11 -13.27 -0.33 -8.23
N HIS A 12 -13.79 0.84 -7.84
CA HIS A 12 -14.85 1.50 -8.62
C HIS A 12 -14.29 2.08 -9.92
N GLN A 13 -13.12 2.71 -9.83
CA GLN A 13 -12.41 3.35 -10.91
C GLN A 13 -10.91 3.14 -10.71
N ARG A 14 -10.13 3.28 -11.77
CA ARG A 14 -8.67 3.25 -11.73
C ARG A 14 -8.10 4.34 -12.64
N PRO A 15 -6.92 4.89 -12.32
CA PRO A 15 -6.26 5.83 -13.18
C PRO A 15 -5.77 5.11 -14.44
N LEU A 16 -5.95 5.79 -15.56
CA LEU A 16 -5.31 5.48 -16.82
C LEU A 16 -4.23 6.53 -17.03
N PHE A 17 -2.98 6.07 -16.96
CA PHE A 17 -1.82 6.89 -17.25
C PHE A 17 -1.39 6.63 -18.69
N GLU A 18 -1.14 7.71 -19.44
CA GLU A 18 -0.40 7.60 -20.69
C GLU A 18 1.08 7.35 -20.39
N ARG A 19 1.82 6.79 -21.35
CA ARG A 19 3.23 6.45 -21.14
C ARG A 19 4.07 7.67 -20.77
N GLU A 20 3.85 8.78 -21.46
CA GLU A 20 4.56 10.04 -21.20
C GLU A 20 4.20 10.63 -19.83
N GLU A 21 3.00 10.34 -19.31
CA GLU A 21 2.59 10.73 -17.94
C GLU A 21 3.32 9.86 -16.91
N LEU A 22 3.43 8.55 -17.14
CA LEU A 22 4.21 7.65 -16.27
C LEU A 22 5.67 8.07 -16.18
N ASP A 23 6.31 8.33 -17.33
CA ASP A 23 7.71 8.74 -17.38
C ASP A 23 7.92 10.05 -16.61
N ALA A 24 7.06 11.05 -16.83
CA ALA A 24 7.16 12.35 -16.15
C ALA A 24 6.87 12.29 -14.63
N ILE A 25 6.05 11.34 -14.18
CA ILE A 25 5.82 11.11 -12.74
C ILE A 25 7.06 10.47 -12.12
N CYS A 26 7.57 9.39 -12.73
CA CYS A 26 8.74 8.67 -12.23
C CYS A 26 10.02 9.53 -12.24
N GLU A 27 10.26 10.28 -13.32
CA GLU A 27 11.40 11.20 -13.42
C GLU A 27 11.36 12.26 -12.32
N ARG A 28 10.18 12.84 -12.09
CA ARG A 28 10.00 13.85 -11.05
C ARG A 28 10.26 13.29 -9.65
N ALA A 29 9.73 12.11 -9.34
CA ALA A 29 9.97 11.45 -8.06
C ALA A 29 11.48 11.21 -7.82
N LEU A 30 12.20 10.79 -8.86
CA LEU A 30 13.67 10.62 -8.79
C LEU A 30 14.41 11.94 -8.57
N LEU A 31 14.04 12.99 -9.30
CA LEU A 31 14.65 14.32 -9.18
C LEU A 31 14.42 14.92 -7.78
N GLU A 32 13.19 14.84 -7.29
CA GLU A 32 12.81 15.34 -5.97
C GLU A 32 13.55 14.59 -4.86
N HIS A 33 13.62 13.26 -4.95
CA HIS A 33 14.33 12.43 -3.98
C HIS A 33 15.84 12.67 -3.99
N ALA A 34 16.45 12.77 -5.18
CA ALA A 34 17.86 13.13 -5.31
C ALA A 34 18.17 14.47 -4.63
N ALA A 35 17.32 15.48 -4.85
CA ALA A 35 17.46 16.78 -4.20
C ALA A 35 17.30 16.70 -2.67
N GLN A 36 16.35 15.89 -2.17
CA GLN A 36 16.16 15.66 -0.73
C GLN A 36 17.38 14.97 -0.08
N CYS A 37 18.05 14.09 -0.81
CA CYS A 37 19.30 13.47 -0.39
C CYS A 37 20.53 14.40 -0.52
N GLY A 38 20.35 15.65 -0.95
CA GLY A 38 21.46 16.60 -1.15
C GLY A 38 22.38 16.23 -2.31
N THR A 39 21.89 15.44 -3.26
CA THR A 39 22.63 15.01 -4.44
C THR A 39 21.93 15.49 -5.73
N HIS A 40 22.55 15.22 -6.87
CA HIS A 40 21.96 15.41 -8.18
C HIS A 40 21.66 14.05 -8.81
N LEU A 41 20.61 13.98 -9.63
CA LEU A 41 20.29 12.76 -10.37
C LEU A 41 21.39 12.50 -11.41
N ILE A 42 22.11 11.40 -11.24
CA ILE A 42 23.15 10.94 -12.18
C ILE A 42 22.68 9.72 -12.94
N TYR A 43 23.16 9.56 -14.16
CA TYR A 43 22.85 8.43 -15.02
C TYR A 43 24.10 7.55 -15.23
N PRO A 44 23.97 6.21 -15.16
CA PRO A 44 22.75 5.46 -14.82
C PRO A 44 22.33 5.69 -13.36
N VAL A 45 21.01 5.69 -13.10
CA VAL A 45 20.45 5.93 -11.75
C VAL A 45 21.07 4.94 -10.76
N PRO A 46 21.68 5.36 -9.64
CA PRO A 46 22.27 4.43 -8.68
C PRO A 46 21.21 3.52 -8.07
N THR A 47 21.56 2.25 -7.83
CA THR A 47 20.64 1.26 -7.25
C THR A 47 20.20 1.70 -5.84
N GLU A 48 21.12 2.30 -5.09
CA GLU A 48 20.91 2.83 -3.75
C GLU A 48 19.91 4.00 -3.75
N LEU A 49 19.89 4.80 -4.83
CA LEU A 49 18.90 5.87 -4.97
C LEU A 49 17.49 5.29 -5.13
N LEU A 50 17.34 4.18 -5.85
CA LEU A 50 16.05 3.46 -5.96
C LEU A 50 15.63 2.84 -4.63
N GLN A 51 16.56 2.23 -3.90
CA GLN A 51 16.29 1.64 -2.58
C GLN A 51 15.80 2.71 -1.60
N THR A 52 16.57 3.79 -1.45
CA THR A 52 16.20 4.89 -0.54
C THR A 52 14.94 5.63 -0.99
N LEU A 53 14.65 5.69 -2.29
CA LEU A 53 13.40 6.23 -2.81
C LEU A 53 12.20 5.40 -2.35
N ILE A 54 12.31 4.07 -2.42
CA ILE A 54 11.27 3.16 -1.91
C ILE A 54 11.14 3.32 -0.40
N GLU A 55 12.24 3.33 0.35
CA GLU A 55 12.23 3.51 1.81
C GLU A 55 11.56 4.82 2.24
N ALA A 56 11.67 5.88 1.44
CA ALA A 56 10.99 7.16 1.71
C ALA A 56 9.47 7.10 1.50
N HIS A 57 8.95 6.14 0.73
CA HIS A 57 7.53 6.06 0.34
C HIS A 57 6.81 4.79 0.84
N ALA A 58 7.55 3.80 1.33
CA ALA A 58 7.06 2.54 1.85
C ALA A 58 7.29 2.43 3.36
N ALA A 59 6.51 1.59 4.03
CA ALA A 59 6.71 1.27 5.45
C ALA A 59 7.99 0.46 5.68
N SER A 60 8.40 -0.36 4.70
CA SER A 60 9.62 -1.16 4.74
C SER A 60 10.03 -1.61 3.35
N LEU A 61 11.34 -1.75 3.14
CA LEU A 61 11.94 -2.46 2.01
C LEU A 61 12.74 -3.65 2.55
N ASP A 62 12.38 -4.86 2.15
CA ASP A 62 13.14 -6.08 2.46
C ASP A 62 13.79 -6.60 1.17
N LEU A 63 15.11 -6.43 1.05
CA LEU A 63 15.86 -6.85 -0.14
C LEU A 63 16.15 -8.35 -0.20
N TYR A 64 15.95 -9.06 0.91
CA TYR A 64 16.38 -10.45 1.06
C TYR A 64 15.22 -11.37 1.44
N ALA A 65 14.02 -11.05 0.94
CA ALA A 65 12.82 -11.80 1.26
C ALA A 65 12.84 -13.19 0.63
N ASP A 66 12.31 -14.16 1.35
CA ASP A 66 11.91 -15.45 0.80
C ASP A 66 10.53 -15.30 0.15
N LEU A 67 10.49 -15.43 -1.19
CA LEU A 67 9.28 -15.30 -1.99
C LEU A 67 8.80 -16.65 -2.56
N SER A 68 9.33 -17.78 -2.08
CA SER A 68 8.97 -19.10 -2.61
C SER A 68 7.47 -19.43 -2.50
N GLY A 69 6.74 -18.76 -1.59
CA GLY A 69 5.30 -18.90 -1.42
C GLY A 69 4.45 -18.07 -2.39
N GLU A 70 5.05 -17.11 -3.10
CA GLU A 70 4.33 -16.17 -3.99
C GLU A 70 4.31 -16.67 -5.45
N GLY A 71 5.29 -17.49 -5.83
CA GLY A 71 5.41 -18.14 -7.14
C GLY A 71 6.86 -18.26 -7.61
N ASP A 72 7.13 -19.22 -8.49
CA ASP A 72 8.50 -19.55 -8.92
C ASP A 72 9.22 -18.40 -9.66
N ASP A 73 8.46 -17.54 -10.34
CA ASP A 73 8.98 -16.41 -11.13
C ASP A 73 8.76 -15.05 -10.45
N VAL A 74 8.41 -15.03 -9.16
CA VAL A 74 8.16 -13.80 -8.41
C VAL A 74 9.47 -13.23 -7.87
N GLU A 75 9.80 -12.04 -8.35
CA GLU A 75 11.03 -11.33 -8.03
C GLU A 75 10.83 -10.16 -7.05
N GLY A 76 9.60 -9.65 -6.97
CA GLY A 76 9.23 -8.54 -6.11
C GLY A 76 7.74 -8.61 -5.75
N VAL A 77 7.41 -8.15 -4.55
CA VAL A 77 6.04 -8.04 -4.07
C VAL A 77 5.86 -6.73 -3.31
N THR A 78 4.78 -6.03 -3.62
CA THR A 78 4.30 -4.88 -2.85
C THR A 78 3.01 -5.24 -2.11
N ASP A 79 3.08 -5.30 -0.79
CA ASP A 79 1.95 -5.56 0.09
C ASP A 79 1.24 -4.25 0.45
N PHE A 80 0.03 -4.05 -0.07
CA PHE A 80 -0.79 -2.90 0.29
C PHE A 80 -1.57 -3.15 1.58
N VAL A 81 -1.47 -2.21 2.52
CA VAL A 81 -2.17 -2.27 3.80
C VAL A 81 -3.04 -1.02 3.97
N MET A 82 -4.32 -1.23 4.29
CA MET A 82 -5.28 -0.15 4.53
C MET A 82 -4.83 0.75 5.68
N GLY A 83 -4.85 2.07 5.46
CA GLY A 83 -4.47 3.08 6.45
C GLY A 83 -2.97 3.15 6.75
N ARG A 84 -2.12 2.47 5.97
CA ARG A 84 -0.66 2.43 6.18
C ARG A 84 0.09 2.53 4.86
N LEU A 85 1.36 2.90 4.93
CA LEU A 85 2.26 2.78 3.79
C LEU A 85 2.46 1.30 3.42
N PRO A 86 2.62 0.98 2.12
CA PRO A 86 2.82 -0.39 1.65
C PRO A 86 4.18 -0.93 2.09
N ARG A 87 4.36 -2.25 2.02
CA ARG A 87 5.64 -2.91 2.28
C ARG A 87 6.16 -3.51 0.99
N VAL A 88 7.45 -3.36 0.72
CA VAL A 88 8.09 -3.92 -0.48
C VAL A 88 9.04 -5.04 -0.05
N ARG A 89 8.96 -6.17 -0.76
CA ARG A 89 9.82 -7.34 -0.60
C ARG A 89 10.43 -7.71 -1.94
N ILE A 90 11.74 -7.91 -1.99
CA ILE A 90 12.48 -8.34 -3.17
C ILE A 90 13.07 -9.71 -2.90
N ASN A 91 13.04 -10.58 -3.90
CA ASN A 91 13.63 -11.91 -3.81
C ASN A 91 15.14 -11.82 -3.55
N ARG A 92 15.60 -12.47 -2.47
CA ARG A 92 17.03 -12.56 -2.11
C ARG A 92 17.96 -12.92 -3.25
N ASP A 93 17.54 -13.79 -4.17
CA ASP A 93 18.39 -14.28 -5.26
C ASP A 93 18.72 -13.16 -6.27
N LEU A 94 17.93 -12.08 -6.31
CA LEU A 94 18.25 -10.86 -7.07
C LEU A 94 19.25 -9.96 -6.35
N ALA A 95 19.09 -9.80 -5.04
CA ALA A 95 19.93 -8.90 -4.24
C ALA A 95 21.33 -9.47 -3.97
N ASP A 96 21.45 -10.80 -3.85
CA ASP A 96 22.72 -11.47 -3.53
C ASP A 96 23.64 -11.69 -4.75
N ASP A 97 23.11 -11.67 -5.99
CA ASP A 97 23.89 -11.92 -7.20
C ASP A 97 24.22 -10.62 -7.94
N ALA A 98 25.46 -10.15 -7.83
CA ALA A 98 25.93 -8.95 -8.53
C ALA A 98 25.75 -9.01 -10.07
N ARG A 99 25.68 -10.21 -10.67
CA ARG A 99 25.42 -10.36 -12.12
C ARG A 99 23.98 -10.01 -12.49
N ARG A 100 23.09 -9.91 -11.50
CA ARG A 100 21.67 -9.59 -11.64
C ARG A 100 21.36 -8.13 -11.33
N GLU A 101 22.35 -7.25 -11.17
CA GLU A 101 22.15 -5.84 -10.83
C GLU A 101 21.14 -5.13 -11.75
N VAL A 102 21.21 -5.34 -13.07
CA VAL A 102 20.26 -4.75 -14.03
C VAL A 102 18.83 -5.23 -13.78
N ARG A 103 18.67 -6.50 -13.42
CA ARG A 103 17.37 -7.08 -13.09
C ARG A 103 16.85 -6.50 -11.78
N LEU A 104 17.69 -6.47 -10.74
CA LEU A 104 17.38 -5.85 -9.45
C LEU A 104 16.89 -4.40 -9.62
N ARG A 105 17.61 -3.59 -10.39
CA ARG A 105 17.23 -2.18 -10.67
C ARG A 105 15.87 -2.07 -11.35
N THR A 106 15.58 -2.96 -12.29
CA THR A 106 14.28 -2.99 -12.99
C THR A 106 13.16 -3.40 -12.02
N THR A 107 13.40 -4.39 -11.17
CA THR A 107 12.46 -4.84 -10.14
C THR A 107 12.20 -3.75 -9.11
N LEU A 108 13.23 -3.08 -8.59
CA LEU A 108 13.08 -1.95 -7.67
C LEU A 108 12.26 -0.81 -8.32
N GLY A 109 12.55 -0.46 -9.57
CA GLY A 109 11.76 0.54 -10.31
C GLY A 109 10.30 0.11 -10.48
N HIS A 110 10.05 -1.17 -10.77
CA HIS A 110 8.71 -1.73 -10.90
C HIS A 110 7.93 -1.67 -9.58
N GLU A 111 8.52 -2.12 -8.48
CA GLU A 111 7.87 -2.08 -7.16
C GLU A 111 7.66 -0.64 -6.68
N PHE A 112 8.61 0.28 -6.95
CA PHE A 112 8.38 1.70 -6.67
C PHE A 112 7.17 2.24 -7.45
N GLY A 113 7.00 1.81 -8.70
CA GLY A 113 5.81 2.13 -9.50
C GLY A 113 4.51 1.74 -8.79
N HIS A 114 4.45 0.53 -8.20
CA HIS A 114 3.31 0.09 -7.39
C HIS A 114 3.08 1.01 -6.18
N VAL A 115 4.13 1.28 -5.42
CA VAL A 115 4.06 2.15 -4.24
C VAL A 115 3.58 3.55 -4.60
N HIS A 116 4.13 4.14 -5.65
CA HIS A 116 3.90 5.54 -5.98
C HIS A 116 2.57 5.77 -6.72
N LEU A 117 2.18 4.85 -7.63
CA LEU A 117 1.03 5.03 -8.52
C LEU A 117 -0.24 4.34 -8.04
N HIS A 118 -0.14 3.32 -7.17
CA HIS A 118 -1.29 2.52 -6.77
C HIS A 118 -1.66 2.65 -5.31
N ASN A 119 -0.78 3.11 -4.42
CA ASN A 119 -1.09 3.21 -3.00
C ASN A 119 -2.37 4.03 -2.72
N SER A 120 -2.57 5.15 -3.42
CA SER A 120 -3.78 5.98 -3.26
C SER A 120 -5.08 5.20 -3.50
N LEU A 121 -5.13 4.30 -4.48
CA LEU A 121 -6.32 3.48 -4.77
C LEU A 121 -6.67 2.55 -3.62
N PHE A 122 -5.66 1.97 -2.99
CA PHE A 122 -5.87 1.13 -1.81
C PHE A 122 -6.31 1.99 -0.61
N GLN A 123 -5.82 3.22 -0.48
CA GLN A 123 -6.25 4.10 0.62
C GLN A 123 -7.65 4.70 0.44
N GLU A 124 -8.13 4.90 -0.79
CA GLU A 124 -9.48 5.43 -1.07
C GLU A 124 -10.60 4.59 -0.44
N HIS A 125 -10.42 3.26 -0.35
CA HIS A 125 -11.36 2.36 0.30
C HIS A 125 -11.50 2.60 1.82
N VAL A 126 -10.57 3.29 2.47
CA VAL A 126 -10.71 3.71 3.90
C VAL A 126 -11.77 4.81 4.04
N SER A 127 -11.96 5.62 2.99
CA SER A 127 -12.79 6.84 3.05
C SER A 127 -14.25 6.61 2.63
N ALA A 128 -14.57 5.44 2.07
CA ALA A 128 -15.95 5.06 1.82
C ALA A 128 -16.61 4.67 3.15
N PRO A 129 -17.61 5.43 3.65
CA PRO A 129 -18.33 5.02 4.84
C PRO A 129 -18.98 3.65 4.55
N ASP A 130 -18.83 2.72 5.49
CA ASP A 130 -19.52 1.44 5.44
C ASP A 130 -21.02 1.71 5.23
N LEU A 131 -21.58 1.20 4.13
CA LEU A 131 -22.98 1.43 3.77
C LEU A 131 -23.95 0.85 4.84
N PHE A 132 -23.42 0.03 5.75
CA PHE A 132 -24.11 -0.53 6.92
C PHE A 132 -23.50 -0.11 8.27
N GLY A 133 -22.61 0.89 8.28
CA GLY A 133 -21.87 1.37 9.46
C GLY A 133 -22.71 2.09 10.53
N ASP A 134 -24.05 1.98 10.48
CA ASP A 134 -24.94 2.41 11.55
C ASP A 134 -25.95 1.30 11.91
N ARG A 135 -25.43 0.25 12.56
CA ARG A 135 -26.15 -0.36 13.67
C ARG A 135 -25.41 0.00 14.95
N ARG A 136 -25.77 1.15 15.52
CA ARG A 136 -25.87 1.21 16.98
C ARG A 136 -26.62 -0.03 17.43
N VAL A 137 -25.91 -0.94 18.09
CA VAL A 137 -26.55 -1.96 18.92
C VAL A 137 -27.27 -1.16 19.99
N GLY A 138 -28.53 -0.83 19.70
CA GLY A 138 -29.47 -0.42 20.72
C GLY A 138 -29.51 -1.58 21.71
N ALA A 139 -28.84 -1.40 22.84
CA ALA A 139 -29.07 -2.21 24.01
C ALA A 139 -30.56 -2.05 24.34
N HIS A 140 -31.38 -2.99 23.86
CA HIS A 140 -32.70 -3.22 24.41
C HIS A 140 -32.45 -3.80 25.80
N PRO A 141 -32.77 -3.09 26.90
CA PRO A 141 -32.85 -3.76 28.19
C PRO A 141 -33.98 -4.78 28.07
N SER A 142 -33.65 -6.06 28.26
CA SER A 142 -34.65 -7.11 28.32
C SER A 142 -35.64 -6.79 29.43
N SER A 143 -36.93 -6.82 29.12
CA SER A 143 -38.06 -6.52 30.00
C SER A 143 -38.28 -7.57 31.09
N LYS A 144 -37.21 -8.17 31.64
CA LYS A 144 -37.26 -9.20 32.68
C LYS A 144 -36.40 -8.90 33.92
N GLN A 145 -35.89 -7.68 34.06
CA GLN A 145 -35.18 -7.23 35.27
C GLN A 145 -35.89 -6.13 36.07
N LEU A 146 -37.09 -5.70 35.66
CA LEU A 146 -37.87 -4.65 36.34
C LEU A 146 -38.91 -5.17 37.35
N ASP A 147 -39.02 -6.49 37.53
CA ASP A 147 -40.03 -7.07 38.44
C ASP A 147 -39.48 -7.54 39.79
N HIS A 148 -38.16 -7.53 40.03
CA HIS A 148 -37.60 -7.91 41.33
C HIS A 148 -37.43 -6.73 42.31
N GLU A 149 -37.32 -5.49 41.79
CA GLU A 149 -37.17 -4.29 42.63
C GLU A 149 -38.50 -3.66 43.07
N ARG A 150 -39.64 -4.17 42.56
CA ARG A 150 -40.99 -3.73 42.97
C ARG A 150 -41.62 -4.57 44.08
N GLU A 151 -41.02 -5.70 44.47
CA GLU A 151 -41.56 -6.57 45.53
C GLU A 151 -40.93 -6.32 46.92
N LEU A 152 -39.80 -5.62 47.01
CA LEU A 152 -39.14 -5.26 48.27
C LEU A 152 -39.60 -3.92 48.87
N ALA A 153 -40.52 -3.20 48.22
CA ALA A 153 -41.11 -1.95 48.71
C ALA A 153 -42.48 -2.12 49.39
N LYS A 154 -42.94 -3.37 49.62
CA LYS A 154 -44.22 -3.69 50.31
C LYS A 154 -44.11 -3.91 51.82
N CYS A 155 -43.04 -3.42 52.46
CA CYS A 155 -42.95 -3.31 53.92
C CYS A 155 -42.71 -1.85 54.32
N LYS A 156 -43.76 -1.03 54.17
CA LYS A 156 -44.11 0.09 55.05
C LYS A 156 -45.63 0.17 55.14
#